data_AF-A0A1H8L8E1-F1
#
_entry.id   AF-A0A1H8L8E1-F1
#
_cell.length_a   1.000
_cell.length_b   1.000
_cell.length_c   1.000
_cell.angle_alpha   90.00
_cell.angle_beta   90.00
_cell.angle_gamma   90.00
#
_symmetry.space_group_name_H-M   'P 1'
#
loop_
_entity.id
_entity.type
_entity.pdbx_description
1 polymer ?
#
loop_
_entity_poly.entity_id
_entity_poly.type
_entity_poly.pdbx_seq_one_letter_code
_entity_poly.pdbx_strand_id
1 'polypeptide(L)' 'MDEIKERRDRRAGKVTPLACAESLLQAAEHGRIEAFVAVVKLADGTIQTTWSHVQSIEALGLLECGKDDVMQHMRE' A
#
# COMPACT_ATOMS: atom_id res chain seq x y z
N MET A 1 0.87 -12.60 11.43
CA MET A 1 1.66 -11.37 11.64
C MET A 1 1.86 -11.23 13.13
N ASP A 2 3.09 -11.03 13.60
CA ASP A 2 3.36 -10.95 15.04
C ASP A 2 3.07 -9.52 15.53
N GLU A 3 1.98 -9.34 16.28
CA GLU A 3 1.56 -8.05 16.86
C GLU A 3 2.67 -7.42 17.73
N ILE A 4 3.53 -8.25 18.35
CA ILE A 4 4.65 -7.77 19.16
C ILE A 4 5.72 -7.14 18.27
N LYS A 5 6.00 -7.76 17.12
CA LYS A 5 6.93 -7.21 16.12
C LYS A 5 6.39 -5.91 15.54
N GLU A 6 5.11 -5.85 15.20
CA GLU A 6 4.47 -4.65 14.63
C GLU A 6 4.59 -3.44 15.57
N ARG A 7 4.27 -3.65 16.87
CA ARG A 7 4.40 -2.59 17.88
C ARG A 7 5.86 -2.18 18.10
N ARG A 8 6.80 -3.12 18.03
CA ARG A 8 8.24 -2.82 18.15
C ARG A 8 8.74 -2.01 16.94
N ASP A 9 8.43 -2.43 15.72
CA ASP A 9 8.87 -1.76 14.50
C ASP A 9 8.24 -0.36 14.38
N ARG A 10 6.97 -0.19 14.76
CA ARG A 10 6.31 1.13 14.84
C ARG A 10 7.01 2.06 15.84
N ARG A 11 7.39 1.55 17.03
CA ARG A 11 8.17 2.31 18.03
C ARG A 11 9.58 2.69 17.55
N ALA A 12 10.15 1.91 16.65
CA ALA A 12 11.46 2.17 16.04
C ALA A 12 11.37 3.16 14.85
N GLY A 13 10.19 3.75 14.58
CA GLY A 13 9.99 4.68 13.47
C GLY A 13 9.91 4.02 12.10
N LYS A 14 9.80 2.68 12.03
CA LYS A 14 9.62 1.98 10.77
C LYS A 14 8.17 2.08 10.31
N VAL A 15 7.99 2.25 9.01
CA VAL A 15 6.69 2.08 8.37
C VAL A 15 6.37 0.59 8.32
N THR A 16 5.31 0.18 9.00
CA THR A 16 4.88 -1.22 9.09
C THR A 16 3.65 -1.48 8.22
N PRO A 17 3.36 -2.73 7.82
CA PRO A 17 2.18 -3.02 7.00
C PRO A 17 0.86 -2.51 7.61
N LEU A 18 0.67 -2.65 8.92
CA LEU A 18 -0.51 -2.13 9.61
C LEU A 18 -0.54 -0.60 9.60
N ALA A 19 0.59 0.07 9.80
CA ALA A 19 0.66 1.53 9.73
C ALA A 19 0.28 2.06 8.33
N CYS A 20 0.71 1.37 7.27
CA CYS A 20 0.28 1.69 5.90
C CYS A 20 -1.24 1.53 5.73
N ALA A 21 -1.79 0.40 6.18
CA ALA A 21 -3.22 0.11 6.08
C ALA A 21 -4.08 1.11 6.88
N GLU A 22 -3.67 1.44 8.11
CA GLU A 22 -4.32 2.46 8.96
C GLU A 22 -4.30 3.82 8.28
N SER A 23 -3.17 4.23 7.70
CA SER A 23 -3.04 5.51 7.01
C SER A 23 -3.95 5.58 5.77
N LEU A 24 -3.99 4.50 4.99
CA LEU A 24 -4.87 4.39 3.82
C LEU A 24 -6.35 4.45 4.23
N LEU A 25 -6.74 3.71 5.28
CA LEU A 25 -8.10 3.72 5.81
C LEU A 25 -8.51 5.13 6.25
N GLN A 26 -7.68 5.81 7.05
CA GLN A 26 -7.96 7.17 7.47
C GLN A 26 -8.10 8.12 6.28
N ALA A 27 -7.24 8.03 5.28
CA ALA A 27 -7.36 8.87 4.08
C ALA A 27 -8.68 8.61 3.31
N ALA A 28 -9.10 7.35 3.21
CA ALA A 28 -10.38 6.99 2.61
C ALA A 28 -11.58 7.52 3.43
N GLU A 29 -11.56 7.35 4.77
CA GLU A 29 -12.63 7.83 5.67
C GLU A 29 -12.82 9.36 5.61
N HIS A 30 -11.74 10.11 5.36
CA HIS A 30 -11.78 11.55 5.17
C HIS A 30 -12.11 11.99 3.74
N GLY A 31 -12.46 11.06 2.84
CA GLY A 31 -12.81 11.36 1.45
C GLY A 31 -11.64 11.89 0.61
N ARG A 32 -10.39 11.60 1.00
CA ARG A 32 -9.18 12.06 0.28
C ARG A 32 -8.71 11.10 -0.80
N ILE A 33 -9.35 9.94 -0.92
CA ILE A 33 -9.03 8.90 -1.91
C ILE A 33 -10.26 8.68 -2.78
N GLU A 34 -10.10 8.92 -4.07
CA GLU A 34 -11.12 8.60 -5.08
C GLU A 34 -11.05 7.12 -5.47
N ALA A 35 -9.84 6.62 -5.77
CA ALA A 35 -9.59 5.22 -6.09
C ALA A 35 -8.20 4.79 -5.58
N PHE A 36 -8.01 3.49 -5.40
CA PHE A 36 -6.70 2.93 -5.05
C PHE A 36 -6.47 1.56 -5.68
N VAL A 37 -5.19 1.22 -5.79
CA VAL A 37 -4.70 -0.12 -6.12
C VAL A 37 -3.61 -0.51 -5.11
N ALA A 38 -3.56 -1.78 -4.75
CA ALA A 38 -2.56 -2.30 -3.84
C ALA A 38 -2.03 -3.66 -4.30
N VAL A 39 -0.72 -3.87 -4.11
CA VAL A 39 -0.03 -5.16 -4.26
C VAL A 39 0.40 -5.61 -2.87
N VAL A 40 -0.08 -6.77 -2.44
CA VAL A 40 0.14 -7.28 -1.09
C VAL A 40 0.84 -8.63 -1.16
N LYS A 41 1.92 -8.80 -0.38
CA LYS A 41 2.54 -10.10 -0.14
C LYS A 41 1.99 -10.70 1.14
N LEU A 42 1.28 -11.82 1.00
CA LEU A 42 0.69 -12.55 2.10
C LEU A 42 1.75 -13.35 2.88
N ALA A 43 1.40 -13.81 4.07
CA ALA A 43 2.31 -14.51 4.96
C ALA A 43 2.79 -15.87 4.41
N ASP A 44 2.00 -16.49 3.54
CA ASP A 44 2.35 -17.72 2.80
C ASP A 44 3.28 -17.45 1.60
N GLY A 45 3.60 -16.18 1.32
CA GLY A 45 4.45 -15.76 0.22
C GLY A 45 3.71 -15.42 -1.07
N THR A 46 2.39 -15.67 -1.13
CA THR A 46 1.54 -15.35 -2.28
C THR A 46 1.47 -13.84 -2.50
N ILE A 47 1.46 -13.41 -3.76
CA ILE A 47 1.20 -12.00 -4.13
C ILE A 47 -0.25 -11.86 -4.56
N GLN A 48 -0.94 -10.88 -4.00
CA GLN A 48 -2.31 -10.53 -4.37
C GLN A 48 -2.40 -9.06 -4.76
N THR A 49 -3.16 -8.78 -5.81
CA THR A 49 -3.50 -7.42 -6.24
C THR A 49 -4.97 -7.14 -5.96
N THR A 50 -5.28 -5.95 -5.48
CA THR A 50 -6.65 -5.48 -5.25
C THR A 50 -6.79 -4.03 -5.71
N TRP A 51 -7.99 -3.65 -6.17
CA TRP A 51 -8.33 -2.30 -6.55
C TRP A 51 -9.77 -1.98 -6.16
N SER A 52 -10.07 -0.68 -6.02
CA SER A 52 -11.42 -0.18 -5.72
C SER A 52 -12.34 -0.28 -6.96
N HIS A 53 -13.44 0.49 -6.98
CA HIS A 53 -14.51 0.43 -8.00
C HIS A 53 -14.11 0.83 -9.45
N VAL A 54 -12.82 0.95 -9.74
CA VAL A 54 -12.27 1.30 -11.06
C VAL A 54 -12.18 0.10 -12.00
N GLN A 55 -12.08 0.37 -13.29
CA GLN A 55 -11.88 -0.69 -14.28
C GLN A 55 -10.46 -1.26 -14.21
N SER A 56 -10.28 -2.51 -14.63
CA SER A 56 -8.97 -3.17 -14.59
C SER A 56 -7.87 -2.44 -15.36
N ILE A 57 -8.23 -1.73 -16.45
CA ILE A 57 -7.27 -0.93 -17.25
C ILE A 57 -6.79 0.28 -16.45
N GLU A 58 -7.69 0.95 -15.75
CA GLU A 58 -7.36 2.10 -14.90
C GLU A 58 -6.53 1.67 -13.68
N ALA A 59 -6.88 0.54 -13.06
CA ALA A 59 -6.09 -0.06 -11.99
C ALA A 59 -4.66 -0.40 -12.45
N LEU A 60 -4.49 -0.91 -13.67
CA LEU A 60 -3.17 -1.15 -14.26
C LEU A 60 -2.42 0.17 -14.46
N GLY A 61 -3.07 1.20 -14.99
CA GLY A 61 -2.48 2.53 -15.13
C GLY A 61 -1.96 3.09 -13.81
N LEU A 62 -2.74 2.97 -12.73
CA LEU A 62 -2.32 3.40 -11.39
C LEU A 62 -1.08 2.63 -10.89
N LEU A 63 -0.99 1.33 -11.14
CA LEU A 63 0.19 0.53 -10.76
C LEU A 63 1.44 0.96 -11.53
N GLU A 64 1.31 1.21 -12.83
CA GLU A 64 2.43 1.65 -13.66
C GLU A 64 2.94 3.03 -13.23
N CYS A 65 2.06 3.99 -12.95
CA CYS A 65 2.45 5.29 -12.42
C CYS A 65 3.21 5.16 -11.09
N GLY A 66 2.68 4.37 -10.14
CA GLY A 66 3.35 4.15 -8.85
C GLY A 66 4.72 3.48 -8.99
N LYS A 67 4.89 2.59 -9.98
CA LYS A 67 6.19 1.98 -10.29
C LYS A 67 7.17 3.03 -10.80
N ASP A 68 6.74 3.90 -11.72
CA ASP A 68 7.60 4.95 -12.27
C ASP A 68 8.07 5.92 -11.19
N ASP A 69 7.18 6.31 -10.26
CA ASP A 69 7.53 7.14 -9.11
C ASP A 69 8.63 6.51 -8.25
N VAL A 70 8.51 5.22 -7.91
CA VAL A 70 9.53 4.50 -7.13
C VAL A 70 10.85 4.45 -7.89
N MET A 71 10.80 4.16 -9.19
CA MET A 71 11.99 4.08 -10.04
C MET A 71 12.69 5.43 -10.19
N GLN A 72 11.94 6.54 -10.16
CA GLN A 72 12.51 7.88 -10.15
C GLN A 72 13.22 8.16 -8.83
N HIS A 73 12.59 7.89 -7.69
CA HIS A 73 13.20 8.08 -6.36
C HIS A 73 14.48 7.24 -6.16
N MET A 74 14.62 6.10 -6.85
CA MET A 74 15.83 5.27 -6.79
C MET A 74 17.01 5.82 -7.60
N ARG A 75 16.77 6.76 -8.53
CA ARG A 75 17.81 7.34 -9.39
C ARG A 75 18.42 8.62 -8.83
N GLU A 76 17.74 9.24 -7.88
CA GLU A 76 18.19 10.43 -7.13
C GLU A 76 19.08 10.02 -5.93
#